data_AF-A0A1Q7D431-F1
#
_entry.id   AF-A0A1Q7D431-F1
#
_cell.length_a   1.000
_cell.length_b   1.000
_cell.length_c   1.000
_cell.angle_alpha   90.00
_cell.angle_beta   90.00
_cell.angle_gamma   90.00
#
_symmetry.space_group_name_H-M   'P 1'
#
loop_
_entity.id
_entity.type
_entity.pdbx_description
1 polymer ?
#
loop_
_entity_poly.entity_id
_entity_poly.type
_entity_poly.pdbx_seq_one_letter_code
_entity_poly.pdbx_strand_id
1 'polypeptide(L)'
;MWLALAAIAMVVFVPAPARAETPVARVTLYEVNEALRLKRANHDDTSELKRRLAQASLLGMDVVAVGPTSVFITGAFVKADASSDVDLATGRGPVRGTIQLLTDIDPTRNSLDTLLVTGELKIRGELDLTTAAVTATAPITGRWRAEYSPERGTYRGIFLIPFNMGGTYYYQNPADALPGFVCKGQVDDFGPWGKFCQVHSTEFVLGIPLTKALLLFTK
;
A
#
# COMPACT_ATOMS: atom_id res chain seq x y z
N MET A 1 -47.58 34.01 -39.51
CA MET A 1 -46.86 32.76 -39.87
C MET A 1 -45.39 32.98 -39.53
N TRP A 2 -45.01 32.78 -38.26
CA TRP A 2 -44.09 31.73 -37.78
C TRP A 2 -42.77 31.73 -38.59
N LEU A 3 -41.62 32.13 -38.03
CA LEU A 3 -40.83 31.31 -37.10
C LEU A 3 -39.89 32.16 -36.23
N ALA A 4 -39.92 31.91 -34.93
CA ALA A 4 -38.88 32.29 -33.98
C ALA A 4 -37.78 31.21 -34.00
N LEU A 5 -36.52 31.61 -34.19
CA LEU A 5 -35.38 30.73 -33.91
C LEU A 5 -34.90 30.99 -32.48
N ALA A 6 -35.15 30.02 -31.61
CA ALA A 6 -34.60 29.98 -30.27
C ALA A 6 -33.12 29.56 -30.33
N ALA A 7 -32.23 30.42 -29.86
CA ALA A 7 -30.85 30.07 -29.59
C ALA A 7 -30.79 29.26 -28.28
N ILE A 8 -30.56 27.95 -28.40
CA ILE A 8 -30.32 27.09 -27.25
C ILE A 8 -28.89 27.35 -26.76
N ALA A 9 -28.77 28.04 -25.62
CA ALA A 9 -27.49 28.16 -24.91
C ALA A 9 -27.13 26.79 -24.31
N MET A 10 -26.20 26.10 -24.96
CA MET A 10 -25.62 24.87 -24.45
C MET A 10 -24.67 25.23 -23.30
N VAL A 11 -25.13 25.07 -22.06
CA VAL A 11 -24.27 25.18 -20.87
C VAL A 11 -23.36 23.96 -20.87
N VAL A 12 -22.14 24.15 -21.36
CA VAL A 12 -21.07 23.16 -21.22
C VAL A 12 -20.74 23.09 -19.73
N PHE A 13 -21.19 22.03 -19.06
CA PHE A 13 -20.67 21.64 -17.76
C PHE A 13 -19.21 21.27 -17.95
N VAL A 14 -18.31 22.25 -17.80
CA VAL A 14 -16.88 21.97 -17.67
C VAL A 14 -16.71 21.31 -16.30
N PRO A 15 -16.32 20.02 -16.21
CA PRO A 15 -16.00 19.44 -14.93
C PRO A 15 -14.89 20.27 -14.31
N ALA A 16 -15.08 20.69 -13.06
CA ALA A 16 -14.04 21.39 -12.31
C ALA A 16 -12.75 20.57 -12.41
N PRO A 17 -11.58 21.19 -12.66
CA PRO A 17 -10.34 20.45 -12.76
C PRO A 17 -10.16 19.62 -11.50
N ALA A 18 -10.03 18.30 -11.69
CA ALA A 18 -9.65 17.41 -10.60
C ALA A 18 -8.38 17.99 -9.98
N ARG A 19 -8.45 18.36 -8.70
CA ARG A 19 -7.30 18.94 -7.99
C ARG A 19 -6.17 17.91 -8.08
N ALA A 20 -5.06 18.29 -8.71
CA ALA A 20 -3.93 17.39 -8.90
C ALA A 20 -3.40 16.98 -7.52
N GLU A 21 -3.63 15.73 -7.15
CA GLU A 21 -3.06 15.12 -5.95
C GLU A 21 -1.53 15.24 -6.02
N THR A 22 -0.92 15.88 -5.02
CA THR A 22 0.53 16.09 -5.00
C THR A 22 1.18 14.97 -4.19
N PRO A 23 2.08 14.15 -4.77
CA PRO A 23 2.82 13.14 -4.02
C PRO A 23 3.55 13.77 -2.85
N VAL A 24 3.51 13.13 -1.67
CA VAL A 24 4.22 13.58 -0.47
C VAL A 24 5.15 12.52 0.11
N ALA A 25 4.87 11.24 -0.12
CA ALA A 25 5.76 10.16 0.25
C ALA A 25 5.58 8.90 -0.60
N ARG A 26 6.68 8.20 -0.83
CA ARG A 26 6.69 6.77 -1.18
C ARG A 26 7.23 6.00 0.00
N VAL A 27 6.63 4.86 0.30
CA VAL A 27 7.04 3.99 1.41
C VAL A 27 7.00 2.54 0.95
N THR A 28 8.09 1.80 1.20
CA THR A 28 8.14 0.34 1.05
C THR A 28 8.13 -0.28 2.44
N LEU A 29 7.15 -1.14 2.70
CA LEU A 29 6.99 -1.85 3.96
C LEU A 29 7.05 -3.36 3.72
N TYR A 30 7.68 -4.10 4.60
CA TYR A 30 7.75 -5.55 4.61
C TYR A 30 6.89 -6.08 5.74
N GLU A 31 6.01 -7.04 5.43
CA GLU A 31 5.22 -7.73 6.43
C GLU A 31 6.12 -8.61 7.29
N VAL A 32 6.13 -8.37 8.60
CA VAL A 32 6.95 -9.13 9.56
C VAL A 32 6.13 -10.12 10.38
N ASN A 33 4.82 -9.88 10.48
CA ASN A 33 3.90 -10.76 11.18
C ASN A 33 2.48 -10.52 10.63
N GLU A 34 1.73 -11.60 10.45
CA GLU A 34 0.29 -11.58 10.19
C GLU A 34 -0.43 -12.60 11.08
N ALA A 35 -1.41 -12.12 11.85
CA ALA A 35 -2.36 -12.95 12.56
C ALA A 35 -3.66 -13.05 11.75
N LEU A 36 -3.88 -14.21 11.13
CA LEU A 36 -5.04 -14.50 10.30
C LEU A 36 -6.14 -15.21 11.09
N ARG A 37 -7.40 -14.78 10.89
CA ARG A 37 -8.60 -15.48 11.38
C ARG A 37 -9.66 -15.52 10.30
N LEU A 38 -10.21 -16.70 10.05
CA LEU A 38 -11.34 -16.88 9.15
C LEU A 38 -12.63 -16.97 9.97
N LYS A 39 -13.64 -16.17 9.60
CA LYS A 39 -14.95 -16.16 10.27
C LYS A 39 -16.02 -16.77 9.40
N ARG A 40 -16.84 -17.63 10.02
CA ARG A 40 -18.09 -18.14 9.46
C ARG A 40 -19.20 -17.08 9.53
N ALA A 41 -20.21 -17.24 8.69
CA ALA A 41 -21.41 -16.39 8.69
C ALA A 41 -22.21 -16.52 9.99
N ASN A 42 -22.35 -17.75 10.49
CA ASN A 42 -23.03 -18.11 11.73
C ASN A 42 -22.33 -19.32 12.37
N HIS A 43 -22.56 -19.54 13.67
CA HIS A 43 -21.94 -20.65 14.41
C HIS A 43 -22.38 -22.03 13.86
N ASP A 44 -23.63 -22.12 13.39
CA ASP A 44 -24.26 -23.36 12.92
C ASP A 44 -24.08 -23.63 11.41
N ASP A 45 -23.56 -22.67 10.65
CA ASP A 45 -23.30 -22.85 9.22
C ASP A 45 -21.84 -23.24 9.01
N THR A 46 -21.60 -24.55 8.91
CA THR A 46 -20.27 -25.14 8.76
C THR A 46 -19.70 -25.01 7.34
N SER A 47 -20.50 -24.60 6.35
CA SER A 47 -20.15 -24.69 4.93
C SER A 47 -19.39 -23.50 4.36
N GLU A 48 -19.54 -22.29 4.92
CA GLU A 48 -18.97 -21.09 4.27
C GLU A 48 -18.23 -20.18 5.26
N LEU A 49 -16.90 -20.15 5.11
CA LEU A 49 -16.08 -19.05 5.61
C LEU A 49 -16.42 -17.81 4.77
N LYS A 50 -16.90 -16.74 5.40
CA LYS A 50 -17.32 -15.52 4.70
C LYS A 50 -16.35 -14.36 4.83
N ARG A 51 -15.50 -14.37 5.86
CA ARG A 51 -14.60 -13.25 6.14
C ARG A 51 -13.19 -13.69 6.48
N ARG A 52 -12.22 -12.96 5.93
CA ARG A 52 -10.81 -12.99 6.28
C ARG A 52 -10.49 -11.78 7.13
N LEU A 53 -10.22 -12.01 8.40
CA LEU A 53 -9.68 -11.01 9.31
C LEU A 53 -8.18 -11.18 9.38
N ALA A 54 -7.42 -10.11 9.19
CA ALA A 54 -5.99 -10.11 9.40
C ALA A 54 -5.55 -8.93 10.24
N GLN A 55 -4.57 -9.15 11.10
CA GLN A 55 -3.81 -8.11 11.78
C GLN A 55 -2.35 -8.29 11.39
N ALA A 56 -1.74 -7.26 10.82
CA ALA A 56 -0.38 -7.31 10.33
C ALA A 56 0.46 -6.18 10.92
N SER A 57 1.71 -6.51 11.21
CA SER A 57 2.76 -5.54 11.50
C SER A 57 3.70 -5.51 10.30
N LEU A 58 4.03 -4.32 9.84
CA LEU A 58 4.94 -4.10 8.72
C LEU A 58 6.04 -3.12 9.11
N LEU A 59 7.24 -3.35 8.59
CA LEU A 59 8.42 -2.52 8.82
C LEU A 59 9.05 -2.10 7.50
N GLY A 60 9.47 -0.84 7.41
CA GLY A 60 10.10 -0.30 6.22
C GLY A 60 11.26 0.61 6.54
N MET A 61 12.11 0.74 5.54
CA MET A 61 13.06 1.83 5.37
C MET A 61 12.72 2.48 4.03
N ASP A 62 13.07 3.75 3.85
CA ASP A 62 12.91 4.50 2.58
C ASP A 62 11.58 5.25 2.43
N VAL A 63 11.30 6.15 3.38
CA VAL A 63 10.40 7.27 3.14
C VAL A 63 11.10 8.26 2.21
N VAL A 64 10.48 8.59 1.08
CA VAL A 64 10.96 9.68 0.21
C VAL A 64 10.00 10.85 0.30
N ALA A 65 10.36 11.88 1.08
CA ALA A 65 9.54 13.08 1.22
C ALA A 65 9.54 13.92 -0.06
N VAL A 66 8.38 14.46 -0.42
CA VAL A 66 8.26 15.43 -1.52
C VAL A 66 7.73 16.74 -0.94
N GLY A 67 8.62 17.74 -0.78
CA GLY A 67 8.30 19.09 -0.28
C GLY A 67 8.97 19.47 1.06
N PRO A 68 9.08 20.78 1.37
CA PRO A 68 9.89 21.28 2.50
C PRO A 68 9.24 21.14 3.89
N THR A 69 7.94 20.82 3.96
CA THR A 69 7.20 20.61 5.21
C THR A 69 6.27 19.41 5.04
N SER A 70 6.75 18.24 5.45
CA SER A 70 5.99 16.99 5.40
C SER A 70 6.23 16.24 6.70
N VAL A 71 5.17 15.64 7.24
CA VAL A 71 5.29 14.65 8.33
C VAL A 71 6.21 13.49 7.94
N PHE A 72 6.33 13.22 6.63
CA PHE A 72 7.24 12.25 6.07
C PHE A 72 8.66 12.81 6.00
N ILE A 73 9.57 12.23 6.79
CA ILE A 73 10.99 12.59 6.81
C ILE A 73 11.77 11.59 5.97
N THR A 74 12.61 12.09 5.05
CA THR A 74 13.43 11.22 4.20
C THR A 74 14.35 10.34 5.03
N GLY A 75 14.39 9.04 4.75
CA GLY A 75 15.24 8.09 5.46
C GLY A 75 14.72 7.65 6.83
N ALA A 76 13.54 8.11 7.26
CA ALA A 76 12.91 7.60 8.47
C ALA A 76 12.59 6.10 8.35
N PHE A 77 12.74 5.38 9.45
CA PHE A 77 12.18 4.05 9.62
C PHE A 77 10.66 4.17 9.73
N VAL A 78 9.96 3.16 9.22
CA VAL A 78 8.50 3.14 9.25
C VAL A 78 8.03 1.85 9.90
N LYS A 79 7.15 1.99 10.87
CA LYS A 79 6.40 0.87 11.44
C LYS A 79 4.91 1.09 11.16
N ALA A 80 4.25 0.07 10.64
CA ALA A 80 2.80 0.09 10.44
C ALA A 80 2.16 -1.08 11.16
N ASP A 81 1.10 -0.80 11.92
CA ASP A 81 0.22 -1.81 12.50
C ASP A 81 -1.16 -1.62 11.88
N ALA A 82 -1.64 -2.63 11.16
CA ALA A 82 -2.86 -2.56 10.38
C ALA A 82 -3.75 -3.79 10.58
N SER A 83 -5.04 -3.60 10.37
CA SER A 83 -6.05 -4.65 10.36
C SER A 83 -6.89 -4.58 9.11
N SER A 84 -7.28 -5.73 8.58
CA SER A 84 -8.20 -5.86 7.46
C SER A 84 -9.36 -6.81 7.81
N ASP A 85 -10.51 -6.55 7.21
CA ASP A 85 -11.71 -7.38 7.29
C ASP A 85 -12.26 -7.55 5.88
N VAL A 86 -11.81 -8.60 5.19
CA VAL A 86 -12.13 -8.84 3.78
C VAL A 86 -13.26 -9.85 3.67
N ASP A 87 -14.29 -9.49 2.90
CA ASP A 87 -15.35 -10.41 2.50
C ASP A 87 -14.79 -11.39 1.44
N LEU A 88 -14.88 -12.69 1.72
CA LEU A 88 -14.34 -13.74 0.85
C LEU A 88 -15.15 -13.94 -0.43
N ALA A 89 -16.43 -13.53 -0.46
CA ALA A 89 -17.25 -13.60 -1.67
C ALA A 89 -16.90 -12.51 -2.67
N THR A 90 -16.49 -11.32 -2.18
CA THR A 90 -16.11 -10.19 -3.05
C THR A 90 -14.60 -10.03 -3.21
N GLY A 91 -13.80 -10.63 -2.31
CA GLY A 91 -12.37 -10.43 -2.21
C GLY A 91 -11.97 -9.04 -1.68
N ARG A 92 -12.92 -8.23 -1.20
CA ARG A 92 -12.68 -6.84 -0.81
C ARG A 92 -13.10 -6.55 0.62
N GLY A 93 -12.47 -5.56 1.24
CA GLY A 93 -12.94 -5.05 2.51
C GLY A 93 -12.07 -3.99 3.16
N PRO A 94 -12.55 -3.39 4.26
CA PRO A 94 -11.89 -2.27 4.89
C PRO A 94 -10.54 -2.61 5.50
N VAL A 95 -9.64 -1.64 5.46
CA VAL A 95 -8.37 -1.60 6.21
C VAL A 95 -8.36 -0.42 7.16
N ARG A 96 -7.80 -0.61 8.36
CA ARG A 96 -7.53 0.45 9.33
C ARG A 96 -6.21 0.19 10.02
N GLY A 97 -5.46 1.25 10.32
CA GLY A 97 -4.17 1.10 10.97
C GLY A 97 -3.53 2.40 11.42
N THR A 98 -2.36 2.27 12.02
CA THR A 98 -1.48 3.36 12.41
C THR A 98 -0.12 3.17 11.76
N ILE A 99 0.50 4.28 11.33
CA ILE A 99 1.88 4.31 10.82
C ILE A 99 2.69 5.22 11.73
N GLN A 100 3.80 4.73 12.25
CA GLN A 100 4.78 5.47 13.04
C GLN A 100 6.02 5.71 12.18
N LEU A 101 6.46 6.96 12.16
CA LEU A 101 7.70 7.39 11.54
C LEU A 101 8.74 7.53 12.65
N LEU A 102 9.86 6.85 12.48
CA LEU A 102 10.90 6.67 13.48
C LEU A 102 12.21 7.24 12.92
N THR A 103 12.85 8.11 13.69
CA THR A 103 14.14 8.70 13.33
C THR A 103 15.18 8.27 14.34
N ASP A 104 16.32 7.81 13.85
CA ASP A 104 17.48 7.52 14.69
C ASP A 104 18.20 8.81 15.07
N ILE A 105 18.23 9.14 16.35
CA ILE A 105 18.90 10.35 16.86
C ILE A 105 20.41 10.16 17.06
N ASP A 106 20.91 8.93 17.02
CA ASP A 106 22.34 8.63 17.07
C ASP A 106 22.67 7.46 16.11
N PRO A 107 22.72 7.73 14.79
CA PRO A 107 22.97 6.70 13.78
C PRO A 107 24.38 6.12 13.83
N THR A 108 25.27 6.67 14.68
CA THR A 108 26.62 6.13 14.87
C THR A 108 26.62 4.94 15.83
N ARG A 109 25.55 4.79 16.62
CA ARG A 109 25.35 3.71 17.56
C ARG A 109 24.30 2.75 16.97
N ASN A 110 24.72 1.55 16.59
CA ASN A 110 23.80 0.51 16.09
C ASN A 110 22.88 -0.02 17.21
N SER A 111 21.85 0.74 17.56
CA SER A 111 20.98 0.42 18.69
C SER A 111 19.54 0.89 18.45
N LEU A 112 18.55 0.12 18.90
CA LEU A 112 17.13 0.47 18.70
C LEU A 112 16.62 1.50 19.73
N ASP A 113 17.34 1.70 20.84
CA ASP A 113 16.98 2.66 21.89
C ASP A 113 17.14 4.12 21.45
N THR A 114 17.81 4.38 20.33
CA THR A 114 17.98 5.71 19.73
C THR A 114 16.89 6.04 18.72
N LEU A 115 15.91 5.16 18.50
CA LEU A 115 14.77 5.42 17.62
C LEU A 115 13.69 6.23 18.34
N LEU A 116 13.41 7.42 17.85
CA LEU A 116 12.32 8.28 18.33
C LEU A 116 11.17 8.34 17.33
N VAL A 117 9.94 8.30 17.84
CA VAL A 117 8.75 8.57 17.02
C VAL A 117 8.71 10.06 16.69
N THR A 118 8.89 10.39 15.42
CA THR A 118 8.87 11.76 14.89
C THR A 118 7.56 12.09 14.18
N GLY A 119 6.75 11.09 13.86
CA GLY A 119 5.42 11.27 13.29
C GLY A 119 4.51 10.06 13.51
N GLU A 120 3.21 10.31 13.57
CA GLU A 120 2.19 9.26 13.63
C GLU A 120 1.05 9.60 12.66
N LEU A 121 0.63 8.61 11.89
CA LEU A 121 -0.46 8.69 10.93
C LEU A 121 -1.53 7.66 11.26
N LYS A 122 -2.81 8.03 11.12
CA LYS A 122 -3.92 7.10 11.06
C LYS A 122 -4.31 6.85 9.62
N ILE A 123 -4.51 5.59 9.25
CA ILE A 123 -4.97 5.20 7.91
C ILE A 123 -6.33 4.50 7.96
N ARG A 124 -7.16 4.75 6.95
CA ARG A 124 -8.40 4.03 6.68
C ARG A 124 -8.55 3.85 5.18
N GLY A 125 -8.91 2.66 4.74
CA GLY A 125 -8.95 2.33 3.33
C GLY A 125 -9.69 1.05 3.01
N GLU A 126 -9.43 0.54 1.82
CA GLU A 126 -9.97 -0.71 1.28
C GLU A 126 -8.81 -1.53 0.69
N LEU A 127 -8.81 -2.82 0.97
CA LEU A 127 -7.92 -3.83 0.42
C LEU A 127 -8.70 -4.69 -0.56
N ASP A 128 -8.11 -4.91 -1.74
CA ASP A 128 -8.64 -5.78 -2.79
C ASP A 128 -7.71 -6.99 -2.96
N LEU A 129 -8.21 -8.17 -2.58
CA LEU A 129 -7.52 -9.45 -2.73
C LEU A 129 -7.92 -10.21 -4.01
N THR A 130 -8.79 -9.66 -4.86
CA THR A 130 -9.29 -10.35 -6.06
C THR A 130 -8.18 -10.73 -7.04
N THR A 131 -7.07 -9.99 -7.05
CA THR A 131 -5.92 -10.22 -7.92
C THR A 131 -4.81 -11.05 -7.27
N ALA A 132 -4.92 -11.35 -5.96
CA ALA A 132 -3.82 -11.94 -5.19
C ALA A 132 -3.39 -13.32 -5.72
N ALA A 133 -4.35 -14.14 -6.15
CA ALA A 133 -4.08 -15.48 -6.68
C ALA A 133 -3.65 -15.49 -8.17
N VAL A 134 -3.89 -14.40 -8.91
CA VAL A 134 -3.69 -14.36 -10.36
C VAL A 134 -2.41 -13.62 -10.73
N THR A 135 -2.20 -12.45 -10.13
CA THR A 135 -1.05 -11.58 -10.45
C THR A 135 -0.08 -11.45 -9.28
N ALA A 136 -0.28 -12.22 -8.21
CA ALA A 136 0.50 -12.13 -6.98
C ALA A 136 0.53 -10.70 -6.41
N THR A 137 -0.57 -9.95 -6.58
CA THR A 137 -0.70 -8.58 -6.10
C THR A 137 -2.05 -8.32 -5.45
N ALA A 138 -2.09 -7.42 -4.47
CA ALA A 138 -3.33 -6.98 -3.84
C ALA A 138 -3.34 -5.44 -3.69
N PRO A 139 -4.16 -4.71 -4.47
CA PRO A 139 -4.29 -3.26 -4.36
C PRO A 139 -4.82 -2.81 -3.01
N ILE A 140 -4.34 -1.67 -2.52
CA ILE A 140 -4.86 -0.99 -1.34
C ILE A 140 -5.00 0.50 -1.62
N THR A 141 -6.12 1.10 -1.21
CA THR A 141 -6.33 2.56 -1.33
C THR A 141 -6.96 3.09 -0.07
N GLY A 142 -6.81 4.39 0.19
CA GLY A 142 -7.46 4.99 1.35
C GLY A 142 -7.10 6.44 1.60
N ARG A 143 -7.35 6.85 2.84
CA ARG A 143 -7.05 8.18 3.37
C ARG A 143 -6.15 8.06 4.58
N TRP A 144 -5.30 9.06 4.75
CA TRP A 144 -4.41 9.18 5.90
C TRP A 144 -4.59 10.56 6.55
N ARG A 145 -4.26 10.62 7.83
CA ARG A 145 -4.23 11.84 8.62
C ARG A 145 -3.09 11.77 9.62
N ALA A 146 -2.29 12.83 9.71
CA ALA A 146 -1.30 12.97 10.76
C ALA A 146 -1.99 13.28 12.10
N GLU A 147 -1.53 12.66 13.18
CA GLU A 147 -2.12 12.85 14.51
C GLU A 147 -1.75 14.21 15.09
N TYR A 148 -0.48 14.60 14.95
CA TYR A 148 0.11 15.81 15.55
C TYR A 148 0.32 16.96 14.55
N SER A 149 -0.28 16.87 13.35
CA SER A 149 -0.19 17.88 12.30
C SER A 149 -1.53 17.99 11.56
N PRO A 150 -1.91 19.15 11.00
CA PRO A 150 -3.11 19.29 10.19
C PRO A 150 -3.03 18.54 8.83
N GLU A 151 -1.88 17.94 8.52
CA GLU A 151 -1.66 17.19 7.30
C GLU A 151 -2.56 15.96 7.17
N ARG A 152 -3.14 15.80 5.97
CA ARG A 152 -4.00 14.68 5.60
C ARG A 152 -4.03 14.56 4.08
N GLY A 153 -4.45 13.40 3.60
CA GLY A 153 -4.64 13.19 2.18
C GLY A 153 -5.07 11.77 1.86
N THR A 154 -4.73 11.31 0.66
CA THR A 154 -5.03 9.97 0.16
C THR A 154 -3.76 9.14 0.04
N TYR A 155 -3.93 7.83 0.02
CA TYR A 155 -2.85 6.92 -0.34
C TYR A 155 -3.38 5.87 -1.31
N ARG A 156 -2.50 5.43 -2.21
CA ARG A 156 -2.70 4.26 -3.05
C ARG A 156 -1.49 3.37 -2.93
N GLY A 157 -1.69 2.08 -3.06
CA GLY A 157 -0.62 1.13 -2.89
C GLY A 157 -0.96 -0.25 -3.40
N ILE A 158 0.01 -1.13 -3.28
CA ILE A 158 -0.13 -2.53 -3.66
C ILE A 158 0.71 -3.40 -2.73
N PHE A 159 0.15 -4.52 -2.32
CA PHE A 159 0.92 -5.62 -1.76
C PHE A 159 1.46 -6.47 -2.90
N LEU A 160 2.76 -6.75 -2.86
CA LEU A 160 3.45 -7.68 -3.73
C LEU A 160 3.68 -8.96 -2.94
N ILE A 161 3.09 -10.05 -3.43
CA ILE A 161 3.17 -11.38 -2.85
C ILE A 161 4.29 -12.13 -3.59
N PRO A 162 5.29 -12.68 -2.89
CA PRO A 162 6.34 -13.43 -3.56
C PRO A 162 5.79 -14.75 -4.12
N PHE A 163 6.22 -15.12 -5.33
CA PHE A 163 5.88 -16.39 -5.96
C PHE A 163 7.13 -17.12 -6.44
N ASN A 164 7.10 -18.45 -6.42
CA ASN A 164 8.24 -19.27 -6.82
C ASN A 164 8.12 -19.67 -8.30
N MET A 165 9.20 -19.47 -9.06
CA MET A 165 9.38 -20.03 -10.39
C MET A 165 10.73 -20.72 -10.47
N GLY A 166 10.70 -22.06 -10.62
CA GLY A 166 11.93 -22.84 -10.82
C GLY A 166 12.94 -22.74 -9.68
N GLY A 167 12.47 -22.58 -8.43
CA GLY A 167 13.35 -22.46 -7.26
C GLY A 167 13.77 -21.03 -6.92
N THR A 168 13.49 -20.06 -7.79
CA THR A 168 13.73 -18.63 -7.55
C THR A 168 12.43 -17.92 -7.20
N TYR A 169 12.47 -17.02 -6.22
CA TYR A 169 11.30 -16.21 -5.86
C TYR A 169 11.30 -14.88 -6.61
N TYR A 170 10.10 -14.46 -6.99
CA TYR A 170 9.84 -13.23 -7.73
C TYR A 170 8.70 -12.43 -7.12
N TYR A 171 8.70 -11.12 -7.35
CA TYR A 171 7.52 -10.25 -7.28
C TYR A 171 7.10 -9.82 -8.68
N GLN A 172 5.83 -9.40 -8.82
CA GLN A 172 5.44 -8.55 -9.93
C GLN A 172 6.35 -7.32 -9.99
N ASN A 173 6.77 -6.90 -11.19
CA ASN A 173 7.60 -5.70 -11.35
C ASN A 173 6.88 -4.47 -10.75
N PRO A 174 7.45 -3.83 -9.71
CA PRO A 174 6.85 -2.68 -9.05
C PRO A 174 6.53 -1.53 -9.99
N ALA A 175 7.36 -1.30 -11.00
CA ALA A 175 7.20 -0.17 -11.93
C ALA A 175 5.93 -0.31 -12.79
N ASP A 176 5.54 -1.55 -13.10
CA ASP A 176 4.33 -1.85 -13.89
C ASP A 176 3.08 -1.78 -13.01
N ALA A 177 3.19 -2.19 -11.74
CA ALA A 177 2.09 -2.22 -10.79
C ALA A 177 1.78 -0.85 -10.16
N LEU A 178 2.82 -0.09 -9.81
CA LEU A 178 2.72 1.21 -9.17
C LEU A 178 3.92 2.09 -9.61
N PRO A 179 3.75 2.92 -10.67
CA PRO A 179 4.84 3.74 -11.20
C PRO A 179 5.51 4.60 -10.12
N GLY A 180 6.84 4.67 -10.18
CA GLY A 180 7.65 5.34 -9.17
C GLY A 180 8.24 4.41 -8.12
N PHE A 181 7.93 3.11 -8.13
CA PHE A 181 8.68 2.10 -7.38
C PHE A 181 9.59 1.31 -8.31
N VAL A 182 10.73 0.87 -7.78
CA VAL A 182 11.74 0.13 -8.54
C VAL A 182 12.05 -1.20 -7.87
N CYS A 183 12.54 -2.13 -8.68
CA CYS A 183 13.07 -3.38 -8.17
C CYS A 183 14.31 -3.17 -7.29
N LYS A 184 14.34 -3.89 -6.17
CA LYS A 184 15.54 -4.00 -5.35
C LYS A 184 16.49 -5.08 -5.90
N GLY A 185 15.93 -6.19 -6.38
CA GLY A 185 16.65 -7.24 -7.07
C GLY A 185 16.75 -7.02 -8.58
N GLN A 186 17.22 -8.05 -9.28
CA GLN A 186 17.31 -8.05 -10.74
C GLN A 186 15.89 -8.11 -11.37
N VAL A 187 15.72 -7.42 -12.50
CA VAL A 187 14.53 -7.56 -13.34
C VAL A 187 14.80 -8.60 -14.42
N ASP A 188 14.02 -9.66 -14.43
CA ASP A 188 14.07 -10.72 -15.44
C ASP A 188 12.86 -10.57 -16.38
N ASP A 189 13.11 -10.69 -17.68
CA ASP A 189 12.08 -10.63 -18.73
C ASP A 189 11.74 -12.05 -19.19
N PHE A 190 10.48 -12.44 -18.97
CA PHE A 190 9.94 -13.75 -19.36
C PHE A 190 9.12 -13.68 -20.64
N GLY A 191 9.37 -12.67 -21.49
CA GLY A 191 8.72 -12.48 -22.77
C GLY A 191 7.21 -12.25 -22.60
N PRO A 192 6.34 -13.13 -23.12
CA PRO A 192 4.89 -12.93 -23.07
C PRO A 192 4.32 -12.93 -21.65
N TRP A 193 5.05 -13.47 -20.66
CA TRP A 193 4.63 -13.50 -19.27
C TRP A 193 4.93 -12.19 -18.53
N GLY A 194 5.75 -11.32 -19.12
CA GLY A 194 6.11 -10.01 -18.58
C GLY A 194 7.43 -10.01 -17.82
N LYS A 195 7.68 -8.89 -17.13
CA LYS A 195 8.89 -8.64 -16.35
C LYS A 195 8.62 -8.87 -14.89
N PHE A 196 9.51 -9.61 -14.24
CA PHE A 196 9.41 -9.91 -12.82
C PHE A 196 10.65 -9.49 -12.07
N CYS A 197 10.45 -9.17 -10.80
CA CYS A 197 11.47 -8.70 -9.90
C CYS A 197 12.00 -9.88 -9.09
N GLN A 198 13.23 -10.31 -9.28
CA GLN A 198 13.81 -11.32 -8.41
C GLN A 198 13.81 -10.80 -6.96
N VAL A 199 13.34 -11.62 -6.02
CA VAL A 199 13.34 -11.26 -4.59
C VAL A 199 14.79 -11.08 -4.15
N HIS A 200 15.11 -9.90 -3.61
CA HIS A 200 16.47 -9.60 -3.16
C HIS A 200 16.80 -10.38 -1.88
N SER A 201 18.07 -10.70 -1.63
CA SER A 201 18.49 -11.51 -0.46
C SER A 201 18.09 -10.93 0.89
N THR A 202 17.92 -9.61 0.98
CA THR A 202 17.45 -8.89 2.18
C THR A 202 15.93 -8.82 2.31
N GLU A 203 15.19 -9.42 1.39
CA GLU A 203 13.72 -9.52 1.41
C GLU A 203 13.27 -10.93 1.84
N PHE A 204 14.12 -11.62 2.60
CA PHE A 204 13.84 -12.91 3.23
C PHE A 204 14.00 -12.82 4.75
N VAL A 205 13.18 -13.57 5.49
CA VAL A 205 13.37 -13.84 6.91
C VAL A 205 13.38 -15.33 7.12
N LEU A 206 14.46 -15.87 7.70
CA LEU A 206 14.65 -17.31 7.92
C LEU A 206 14.44 -18.15 6.64
N GLY A 207 14.82 -17.61 5.47
CA GLY A 207 14.67 -18.26 4.17
C GLY A 207 13.27 -18.16 3.55
N ILE A 208 12.33 -17.48 4.20
CA ILE A 208 10.96 -17.25 3.69
C ILE A 208 10.92 -15.85 3.06
N PRO A 209 10.50 -15.71 1.79
CA PRO A 209 10.38 -14.39 1.16
C PRO A 209 9.24 -13.60 1.81
N LEU A 210 9.43 -12.30 1.95
CA LEU A 210 8.47 -11.42 2.62
C LEU A 210 7.40 -10.90 1.67
N THR A 211 6.15 -10.79 2.12
CA THR A 211 5.18 -9.93 1.44
C THR A 211 5.57 -8.47 1.66
N LYS A 212 5.51 -7.62 0.63
CA LYS A 212 5.80 -6.18 0.78
C LYS A 212 4.66 -5.30 0.29
N ALA A 213 4.39 -4.23 1.01
CA ALA A 213 3.46 -3.17 0.62
C ALA A 213 4.23 -1.97 0.07
N LEU A 214 3.82 -1.48 -1.09
CA LEU A 214 4.31 -0.25 -1.71
C LEU A 214 3.21 0.80 -1.61
N LEU A 215 3.48 1.91 -0.93
CA LEU A 215 2.47 2.94 -0.63
C LEU A 215 2.93 4.30 -1.15
N LEU A 216 2.08 4.93 -1.99
CA LEU A 216 2.21 6.31 -2.42
C LEU A 216 1.18 7.17 -1.68
N PHE A 217 1.67 8.13 -0.91
CA PHE A 217 0.87 9.13 -0.20
C PHE A 217 0.80 10.43 -0.99
N THR A 218 -0.37 11.04 -1.04
CA THR A 218 -0.65 12.31 -1.72
C THR A 218 -1.44 13.27 -0.80
N LYS A 219 -1.44 14.57 -1.13
CA LYS A 219 -2.25 15.64 -0.50
C LYS A 219 -3.04 16.44 -1.53
#